data_AF-A0A1J3FE67-F1
#
_entry.id   AF-A0A1J3FE67-F1
#
_cell.length_a   1.000
_cell.length_b   1.000
_cell.length_c   1.000
_cell.angle_alpha   90.00
_cell.angle_beta   90.00
_cell.angle_gamma   90.00
#
_symmetry.space_group_name_H-M   'P 1'
#
loop_
_entity.id
_entity.type
_entity.pdbx_description
1 polymer ?
#
loop_
_entity_poly.entity_id
_entity_poly.type
_entity_poly.pdbx_seq_one_letter_code
_entity_poly.pdbx_strand_id
1 'polypeptide(L)'
;GCHVLGIIPKALMPIEISGETIGDVRIVEDMHERKAAMAQEAEAFIALPGGYGTMEELLEMITWAQLGIHKKTVGLLNVDGYYNSLLALFDTGVEEGFIKPGARNIIVSAPSAKELMEKMELYTPSHKHIASPQSWKAEQLGDS
;
A
#
# COMPACT_ATOMS: atom_id res chain seq x y z
N GLY A 1 -11.76 -4.73 -22.61
CA GLY A 1 -10.50 -5.24 -22.03
C GLY A 1 -10.12 -4.35 -20.86
N CYS A 2 -9.31 -4.86 -19.93
CA CYS A 2 -8.79 -4.07 -18.82
C CYS A 2 -7.49 -3.37 -19.24
N HIS A 3 -7.26 -2.15 -18.75
CA HIS A 3 -5.98 -1.46 -18.89
C HIS A 3 -5.05 -1.88 -17.76
N VAL A 4 -3.78 -2.14 -18.08
CA VAL A 4 -2.74 -2.52 -17.12
C VAL A 4 -1.58 -1.57 -17.30
N LEU A 5 -1.13 -0.97 -16.21
CA LEU A 5 0.06 -0.12 -16.15
C LEU A 5 1.07 -0.75 -15.20
N GLY A 6 2.20 -1.21 -15.72
CA GLY A 6 3.37 -1.62 -14.94
C GLY A 6 4.29 -0.42 -14.68
N ILE A 7 4.83 -0.30 -13.47
CA ILE A 7 5.84 0.72 -13.13
C ILE A 7 7.10 0.00 -12.65
N ILE A 8 8.19 0.14 -13.40
CA ILE A 8 9.42 -0.65 -13.24
C ILE A 8 10.62 0.29 -13.15
N PRO A 9 11.49 0.13 -12.14
CA PRO A 9 12.71 0.93 -12.04
C PRO A 9 13.76 0.40 -13.03
N LYS A 10 14.56 1.30 -13.62
CA LYS A 10 15.58 0.95 -14.63
C LYS A 10 16.47 -0.22 -14.22
N ALA A 11 16.87 -0.28 -12.95
CA ALA A 11 17.75 -1.31 -12.42
C ALA A 11 17.13 -2.73 -12.44
N LEU A 12 15.80 -2.85 -12.40
CA LEU A 12 15.10 -4.14 -12.35
C LEU A 12 14.56 -4.58 -13.70
N MET A 13 14.61 -3.74 -14.74
CA MET A 13 14.16 -4.12 -16.09
C MET A 13 14.71 -5.47 -16.59
N PRO A 14 16.01 -5.79 -16.45
CA PRO A 14 16.55 -7.07 -16.94
C PRO A 14 16.04 -8.29 -16.18
N ILE A 15 15.49 -8.09 -14.98
CA ILE A 15 15.08 -9.15 -14.05
C ILE A 15 13.56 -9.33 -14.09
N GLU A 16 12.81 -8.23 -14.07
CA GLU A 16 11.34 -8.24 -13.99
C GLU A 16 10.66 -8.37 -15.36
N ILE A 17 11.30 -7.92 -16.44
CA ILE A 17 10.77 -8.07 -17.80
C ILE A 17 11.32 -9.34 -18.43
N SER A 18 10.90 -10.49 -17.91
CA SER A 18 11.18 -11.80 -18.50
C SER A 18 9.98 -12.29 -19.32
N GLY A 19 9.71 -11.64 -20.46
CA GLY A 19 8.64 -12.03 -21.39
C GLY A 19 7.91 -10.86 -22.03
N GLU A 20 6.76 -11.14 -22.64
CA GLU A 20 5.85 -10.11 -23.16
C GLU A 20 5.16 -9.38 -22.00
N THR A 21 5.22 -8.04 -22.03
CA THR A 21 4.55 -7.20 -21.04
C THR A 21 3.04 -7.16 -21.30
N ILE A 22 2.24 -7.27 -20.25
CA ILE A 22 0.79 -7.09 -20.34
C ILE A 22 0.48 -5.61 -20.09
N GLY A 23 0.02 -4.91 -21.12
CA GLY A 23 -0.34 -3.48 -21.04
C GLY A 23 0.85 -2.53 -21.18
N ASP A 24 0.68 -1.31 -20.67
CA ASP A 24 1.69 -0.25 -20.75
C ASP A 24 2.72 -0.38 -19.64
N VAL A 25 3.97 0.02 -19.90
CA VAL A 25 5.04 0.03 -18.91
C VAL A 25 5.65 1.42 -18.79
N ARG A 26 5.67 1.97 -17.58
CA ARG A 26 6.38 3.20 -17.23
C ARG A 26 7.68 2.84 -16.53
N ILE A 27 8.79 3.26 -17.13
CA ILE A 27 10.12 3.08 -16.55
C ILE A 27 10.46 4.31 -15.71
N VAL A 28 10.98 4.11 -14.50
CA VAL A 28 11.38 5.16 -13.55
C VAL A 28 12.83 5.01 -13.14
N GLU A 29 13.44 6.04 -12.58
CA GLU A 29 14.87 6.05 -12.25
C GLU A 29 15.20 5.08 -11.11
N ASP A 30 14.40 5.08 -10.05
CA ASP A 30 14.67 4.32 -8.83
C ASP A 30 13.41 3.78 -8.12
N MET A 31 13.61 3.09 -7.00
CA MET A 31 12.54 2.50 -6.19
C MET A 31 11.64 3.53 -5.51
N HIS A 32 12.16 4.71 -5.13
CA HIS A 32 11.35 5.75 -4.50
C HIS A 32 10.39 6.34 -5.52
N GLU A 33 10.88 6.66 -6.72
CA GLU A 33 10.04 7.14 -7.82
C GLU A 33 9.00 6.09 -8.21
N ARG A 34 9.37 4.81 -8.25
CA ARG A 34 8.44 3.70 -8.50
C ARG A 34 7.29 3.69 -7.50
N LYS A 35 7.60 3.71 -6.20
CA LYS A 35 6.58 3.67 -5.13
C LYS A 35 5.72 4.93 -5.14
N ALA A 36 6.32 6.11 -5.35
CA ALA A 36 5.60 7.37 -5.47
C ALA A 36 4.63 7.38 -6.67
N ALA A 37 5.08 6.93 -7.84
CA ALA A 37 4.26 6.85 -9.04
C ALA A 37 3.12 5.83 -8.88
N MET A 38 3.39 4.64 -8.33
CA MET A 38 2.34 3.66 -8.00
C MET A 38 1.31 4.25 -7.04
N ALA A 39 1.77 4.94 -6.01
CA ALA A 39 0.90 5.57 -5.04
C ALA A 39 0.11 6.74 -5.60
N GLN A 40 0.60 7.45 -6.63
CA GLN A 40 -0.13 8.53 -7.28
C GLN A 40 -1.25 7.99 -8.18
N GLU A 41 -0.97 6.96 -8.97
CA GLU A 41 -1.89 6.38 -9.96
C GLU A 41 -2.99 5.50 -9.32
N ALA A 42 -2.73 4.88 -8.16
CA ALA A 42 -3.66 3.96 -7.53
C ALA A 42 -4.81 4.67 -6.80
N GLU A 43 -6.03 4.12 -6.80
CA GLU A 43 -7.12 4.56 -5.91
C GLU A 43 -7.19 3.74 -4.62
N ALA A 44 -6.63 2.53 -4.66
CA ALA A 44 -6.50 1.61 -3.53
C ALA A 44 -5.27 0.71 -3.73
N PHE A 45 -4.81 0.11 -2.63
CA PHE A 45 -3.68 -0.83 -2.64
C PHE A 45 -4.17 -2.20 -2.22
N ILE A 46 -3.67 -3.26 -2.87
CA ILE A 46 -3.94 -4.64 -2.48
C ILE A 46 -2.63 -5.41 -2.46
N ALA A 47 -2.29 -5.96 -1.30
CA ALA A 47 -1.19 -6.92 -1.19
C ALA A 47 -1.73 -8.35 -1.37
N LEU A 48 -1.15 -9.07 -2.34
CA LEU A 48 -1.31 -10.51 -2.53
C LEU A 48 -0.17 -11.25 -1.81
N PRO A 49 -0.30 -12.57 -1.52
CA PRO A 49 0.77 -13.35 -0.92
C PRO A 49 2.12 -13.12 -1.62
N GLY A 50 3.11 -12.68 -0.85
CA GLY A 50 4.42 -12.27 -1.36
C GLY A 50 5.48 -12.23 -0.27
N GLY A 51 6.73 -12.05 -0.68
CA GLY A 51 7.90 -12.01 0.19
C GLY A 51 8.17 -10.64 0.80
N TYR A 52 9.44 -10.37 1.12
CA TYR A 52 9.86 -9.12 1.78
C TYR A 52 9.51 -7.86 0.99
N GLY A 53 9.63 -7.87 -0.35
CA GLY A 53 9.28 -6.71 -1.17
C GLY A 53 7.82 -6.30 -0.99
N THR A 54 6.90 -7.26 -1.10
CA THR A 54 5.46 -6.99 -0.88
C THR A 54 5.15 -6.53 0.55
N MET A 55 5.84 -7.09 1.54
CA MET A 55 5.66 -6.67 2.94
C MET A 55 6.18 -5.25 3.18
N GLU A 56 7.30 -4.87 2.57
CA GLU A 56 7.84 -3.50 2.65
C GLU A 56 6.88 -2.48 2.03
N GLU A 57 6.39 -2.75 0.82
CA GLU A 57 5.42 -1.90 0.13
C GLU A 57 4.10 -1.77 0.93
N LEU A 58 3.61 -2.88 1.48
CA LEU A 58 2.40 -2.89 2.31
C LEU A 58 2.56 -2.01 3.56
N LEU A 59 3.65 -2.19 4.30
CA LEU A 59 3.92 -1.43 5.53
C LEU A 59 4.11 0.07 5.25
N GLU A 60 4.68 0.42 4.10
CA GLU A 60 4.80 1.81 3.68
C GLU A 60 3.42 2.45 3.45
N MET A 61 2.52 1.78 2.72
CA MET A 61 1.16 2.29 2.49
C MET A 61 0.34 2.38 3.78
N ILE A 62 0.52 1.43 4.72
CA ILE A 62 -0.09 1.52 6.06
C ILE A 62 0.43 2.77 6.80
N THR A 63 1.74 2.99 6.77
CA THR A 63 2.38 4.11 7.45
C THR A 63 1.91 5.45 6.85
N TRP A 64 1.84 5.57 5.53
CA TRP A 64 1.37 6.80 4.87
C TRP A 64 -0.10 7.08 5.16
N ALA A 65 -0.95 6.05 5.19
CA ALA A 65 -2.34 6.18 5.63
C ALA A 65 -2.41 6.68 7.09
N GLN A 66 -1.62 6.08 7.99
CA GLN A 66 -1.57 6.46 9.41
C GLN A 66 -1.14 7.92 9.61
N LEU A 67 -0.14 8.37 8.83
CA LEU A 67 0.35 9.75 8.82
C LEU A 67 -0.62 10.75 8.17
N GLY A 68 -1.64 10.26 7.46
CA GLY A 68 -2.63 11.08 6.75
C GLY A 68 -2.16 11.61 5.41
N ILE A 69 -1.11 11.02 4.84
CA ILE A 69 -0.57 11.36 3.52
C ILE A 69 -1.56 10.95 2.41
N HIS A 70 -2.30 9.85 2.60
CA HIS A 70 -3.43 9.47 1.76
C HIS A 70 -4.59 8.93 2.57
N LYS A 71 -5.74 8.76 1.90
CA LYS A 71 -6.97 8.14 2.44
C LYS A 71 -7.40 6.89 1.66
N LYS A 72 -6.58 6.45 0.71
CA LYS A 72 -6.78 5.26 -0.13
C LYS A 72 -6.86 4.00 0.72
N THR A 73 -7.75 3.07 0.37
CA THR A 73 -7.96 1.82 1.10
C THR A 73 -6.76 0.88 0.91
N VAL A 74 -6.36 0.19 1.98
CA VAL A 74 -5.27 -0.80 1.95
C VAL A 74 -5.87 -2.19 2.22
N GLY A 75 -5.89 -3.02 1.18
CA GLY A 75 -6.40 -4.38 1.18
C GLY A 75 -5.28 -5.42 1.35
N LEU A 76 -5.59 -6.51 2.04
CA LEU A 76 -4.71 -7.66 2.23
C LEU A 76 -5.47 -8.94 1.87
N LEU A 77 -5.11 -9.55 0.74
CA LEU A 77 -5.71 -10.80 0.30
C LEU A 77 -5.08 -11.98 1.05
N ASN A 78 -5.77 -12.46 2.09
CA ASN A 78 -5.28 -13.47 3.02
C ASN A 78 -5.65 -14.89 2.58
N VAL A 79 -5.12 -15.32 1.43
CA VAL A 79 -5.34 -16.67 0.89
C VAL A 79 -4.76 -17.72 1.84
N ASP A 80 -5.54 -18.75 2.17
CA ASP A 80 -5.16 -19.87 3.04
C ASP A 80 -4.52 -19.47 4.37
N GLY A 81 -4.82 -18.27 4.87
CA GLY A 81 -4.27 -17.75 6.12
C GLY A 81 -2.79 -17.33 6.05
N TYR A 82 -2.25 -17.10 4.84
CA TYR A 82 -0.84 -16.68 4.63
C TYR A 82 -0.40 -15.52 5.53
N TYR A 83 -1.27 -14.54 5.74
CA TYR A 83 -1.00 -13.34 6.55
C TYR A 83 -1.47 -13.43 8.00
N ASN A 84 -1.94 -14.59 8.49
CA ASN A 84 -2.45 -14.73 9.86
C ASN A 84 -1.42 -14.28 10.92
N SER A 85 -0.16 -14.70 10.79
CA SER A 85 0.90 -14.30 11.71
C SER A 85 1.21 -12.81 11.66
N LEU A 86 1.11 -12.19 10.49
CA LEU A 86 1.32 -10.75 10.34
C LEU A 86 0.17 -9.94 10.96
N LEU A 87 -1.07 -10.38 10.74
CA LEU A 87 -2.23 -9.75 11.36
C LEU A 87 -2.20 -9.89 12.89
N ALA A 88 -1.81 -11.07 13.40
CA ALA A 88 -1.61 -11.29 14.83
C ALA A 88 -0.50 -10.39 15.41
N LEU A 89 0.59 -10.17 14.67
CA LEU A 89 1.64 -9.22 15.08
C LEU A 89 1.07 -7.79 15.22
N PHE A 90 0.21 -7.36 14.30
CA PHE A 90 -0.46 -6.06 14.41
C PHE A 90 -1.43 -6.00 15.59
N ASP A 91 -2.14 -7.09 15.88
CA ASP A 91 -3.04 -7.19 17.04
C ASP A 91 -2.25 -7.08 18.35
N THR A 92 -1.13 -7.80 18.50
CA THR A 92 -0.21 -7.64 19.64
C THR A 92 0.34 -6.22 19.72
N GLY A 93 0.67 -5.59 18.58
CA GLY A 93 1.08 -4.18 18.55
C GLY A 93 0.02 -3.23 19.10
N VAL A 94 -1.27 -3.56 18.95
CA VAL A 94 -2.37 -2.80 19.56
C VAL A 94 -2.44 -3.06 21.07
N GLU A 95 -2.36 -4.32 21.49
CA GLU A 95 -2.41 -4.73 22.89
C GLU A 95 -1.29 -4.07 23.72
N GLU A 96 -0.08 -4.04 23.17
CA GLU A 96 1.11 -3.43 23.79
C GLU A 96 1.15 -1.89 23.62
N GLY A 97 0.18 -1.30 22.92
CA GLY A 97 0.04 0.15 22.76
C GLY A 97 0.96 0.81 21.73
N PHE A 98 1.69 0.03 20.92
CA PHE A 98 2.49 0.54 19.80
C PHE A 98 1.64 0.98 18.60
N ILE A 99 0.50 0.32 18.37
CA ILE A 99 -0.47 0.65 17.32
C ILE A 99 -1.75 1.14 17.97
N LYS A 100 -2.23 2.32 17.55
CA LYS A 100 -3.53 2.82 18.05
C LYS A 100 -4.65 1.92 17.49
N PRO A 101 -5.71 1.61 18.28
CA PRO A 101 -6.83 0.80 17.79
C PRO A 101 -7.44 1.30 16.48
N GLY A 102 -7.52 2.62 16.29
CA GLY A 102 -7.98 3.20 15.01
C GLY A 102 -7.04 2.93 13.84
N ALA A 103 -5.72 2.95 14.05
CA ALA A 103 -4.74 2.67 13.00
C ALA A 103 -4.76 1.20 12.58
N ARG A 104 -5.14 0.28 13.47
CA ARG A 104 -5.32 -1.15 13.14
C ARG A 104 -6.38 -1.39 12.06
N ASN A 105 -7.36 -0.50 11.97
CA ASN A 105 -8.45 -0.56 10.99
C ASN A 105 -8.06 -0.05 9.59
N ILE A 106 -6.82 0.45 9.41
CA ILE A 106 -6.32 0.86 8.08
C ILE A 106 -6.31 -0.32 7.10
N ILE A 107 -6.04 -1.52 7.61
CA ILE A 107 -5.93 -2.74 6.80
C ILE A 107 -7.28 -3.45 6.75
N VAL A 108 -7.80 -3.63 5.54
CA VAL A 108 -8.95 -4.49 5.25
C VAL A 108 -8.42 -5.84 4.77
N SER A 109 -8.82 -6.93 5.41
CA SER A 109 -8.40 -8.28 4.99
C SER A 109 -9.59 -9.20 4.70
N ALA A 110 -9.39 -10.10 3.74
CA ALA A 110 -10.34 -11.15 3.40
C ALA A 110 -9.62 -12.33 2.72
N PRO A 111 -10.18 -13.56 2.82
CA PRO A 111 -9.60 -14.76 2.20
C PRO A 111 -9.85 -14.87 0.69
N SER A 112 -10.75 -14.07 0.12
CA SER A 112 -11.07 -14.10 -1.31
C SER A 112 -11.11 -12.70 -1.92
N ALA A 113 -10.80 -12.61 -3.22
CA ALA A 113 -10.80 -11.34 -3.94
C ALA A 113 -12.19 -10.67 -3.92
N LYS A 114 -13.26 -11.46 -4.08
CA LYS A 114 -14.64 -10.96 -4.04
C LYS A 114 -14.96 -10.31 -2.69
N GLU A 115 -14.72 -11.03 -1.60
CA GLU A 115 -14.98 -10.52 -0.25
C GLU A 115 -14.09 -9.32 0.09
N LEU A 116 -12.84 -9.31 -0.39
CA LEU A 116 -11.93 -8.19 -0.20
C LEU A 116 -12.48 -6.92 -0.87
N MET A 117 -12.90 -7.03 -2.13
CA MET A 117 -13.47 -5.90 -2.88
C MET A 117 -14.73 -5.35 -2.19
N GLU A 118 -15.66 -6.22 -1.79
CA GLU A 118 -16.88 -5.83 -1.07
C GLU A 118 -16.54 -5.06 0.22
N LYS A 119 -15.57 -5.54 1.02
CA LYS A 119 -15.15 -4.83 2.24
C LYS A 119 -14.44 -3.51 1.95
N MET A 120 -13.64 -3.45 0.88
CA MET A 120 -12.91 -2.25 0.51
C MET A 120 -13.83 -1.14 -0.03
N GLU A 121 -14.91 -1.48 -0.72
CA GLU A 121 -15.93 -0.53 -1.19
C GLU A 121 -16.74 0.07 -0.04
N LEU A 122 -16.98 -0.70 1.02
CA LEU A 122 -17.68 -0.25 2.23
C LEU A 122 -16.76 0.49 3.22
N TYR A 123 -15.45 0.51 2.96
CA TYR A 123 -14.48 1.11 3.86
C TYR A 123 -14.63 2.63 3.93
N THR A 124 -14.77 3.16 5.15
CA THR A 124 -14.68 4.60 5.42
C THR A 124 -13.51 4.86 6.35
N PRO A 125 -12.53 5.70 5.97
CA PRO A 125 -11.40 6.03 6.82
C PRO A 125 -11.88 6.61 8.16
N SER A 126 -11.67 5.88 9.25
CA SER A 126 -12.17 6.25 10.58
C SER A 126 -11.06 6.58 11.59
N HIS A 127 -9.78 6.50 11.20
CA HIS A 127 -8.66 6.75 12.11
C HIS A 127 -8.32 8.24 12.22
N LYS A 128 -7.99 8.70 13.43
CA LYS A 128 -7.47 10.04 13.65
C LYS A 128 -6.03 10.12 13.11
N HIS A 129 -5.80 11.00 12.14
CA HIS A 129 -4.47 11.25 11.59
C HIS A 129 -3.50 11.70 12.69
N ILE A 130 -2.26 11.18 12.67
CA ILE A 130 -1.22 11.55 13.64
C ILE A 130 -0.72 12.98 13.37
N ALA A 131 -0.66 13.37 12.09
CA ALA A 131 -0.21 14.68 11.67
C ALA A 131 -1.34 15.45 10.97
N SER A 132 -1.33 16.78 11.06
CA SER A 132 -2.30 17.60 10.33
C SER A 132 -1.94 17.60 8.82
N PRO A 133 -2.91 17.61 7.89
CA PRO A 133 -2.63 17.63 6.45
C PRO A 133 -1.75 18.81 5.98
N GLN A 134 -1.62 19.85 6.80
CA GLN A 134 -0.78 21.03 6.53
C GLN A 134 0.71 20.76 6.79
N SER A 135 1.06 19.82 7.68
CA SER A 135 2.45 19.51 8.03
C SER A 135 3.26 18.90 6.88
N TRP A 136 2.58 18.25 5.92
CA TRP A 136 3.20 17.61 4.76
C TRP A 136 3.36 18.54 3.54
N LYS A 137 2.93 19.81 3.64
CA LYS A 137 3.04 20.80 2.54
C LYS A 137 4.32 21.66 2.60
N ALA A 138 5.19 21.46 3.59
CA ALA A 138 6.26 22.40 3.91
C ALA A 138 7.55 22.28 3.07
N GLU A 139 7.65 21.34 2.13
CA GLU A 139 8.90 21.10 1.37
C GLU A 139 8.89 21.56 -0.10
N GLN A 140 7.94 22.42 -0.52
CA GLN A 140 7.95 23.04 -1.87
C GLN A 140 8.46 24.49 -1.91
N LEU A 141 9.17 24.96 -0.88
CA LEU A 141 9.84 26.28 -0.90
C LEU A 141 11.33 26.10 -0.60
N GLY A 142 12.06 25.67 -1.64
CA GLY A 142 13.49 25.46 -1.56
C GLY A 142 14.10 25.21 -2.93
N ASP A 143 13.83 26.10 -3.88
CA ASP A 143 14.77 26.44 -4.96
C ASP A 143 14.39 27.84 -5.46
N SER A 144 15.27 28.80 -5.19
CA SER A 144 15.28 30.16 -5.74
C SER A 144 16.62 30.37 -6.43
#